data_AF-A0AAC9J5S6-F1
#
_entry.id   AF-A0AAC9J5S6-F1
#
_cell.length_a   1.000
_cell.length_b   1.000
_cell.length_c   1.000
_cell.angle_alpha   90.00
_cell.angle_beta   90.00
_cell.angle_gamma   90.00
#
_symmetry.space_group_name_H-M   'P 1'
#
loop_
_entity.id
_entity.type
_entity.pdbx_description
1 polymer ?
#
loop_
_entity_poly.entity_id
_entity_poly.type
_entity_poly.pdbx_seq_one_letter_code
_entity_poly.pdbx_strand_id
1 'polypeptide(L)'
;MKKLITSSIIASIMLPAATFADNKQLSQGEVAYHNTFPISQSEAYDIFITNTDYANTVIMSNTIAGVMYGYLIKQKYPKMKFNKDYLYGSLIGQLMQESDMSSQIAQNFDPNNPDQLIHNDTYANILLQAGQGGPYQINDYSKRLPSAEAKGALGLVNYDAVAAILGYSIQDQDDGSQTKKIGPEALDNVYSGPMITTFYHFNDINRMNVNSTNDWYVYHVQWNKCLENSQKNTAGGLTFPFVMNVVYNAGDYSPVLKTYLNICAEGSSDTKEYKNINNWLLDTISYQTRIGSEKPNTGEATYYRYPRQVSFYINQIFNNNNKKLEDTGITVNNQVTFSVSRLKQVFDMVMHKLSYRDNNDDLHFISIEDANKAFDQAINQITATDGQIPQELSFSNTQKTTNQQRLLIYKIIQTAITKLAQNNDIDFTKTYDASKPGPEPGPTPTPSYTYPDGIGNYVNGTVVKAGDSEYKCKEANWCNNPAYTPLGNFSEAAWENLNPQPKPTPVGTWSSDKVYVEGDTVKIDDITYTAKYWNKNNNPTLAGNNCQYGCPWWDGSTK
;
A
#
# COMPACT_ATOMS: atom_id res chain seq x y z
N MET A 1 2.71 -16.98 -34.86
CA MET A 1 4.16 -16.85 -34.63
C MET A 1 4.37 -16.57 -33.15
N LYS A 2 5.16 -17.43 -32.50
CA LYS A 2 5.46 -17.44 -31.06
C LYS A 2 6.11 -16.12 -30.62
N LYS A 3 5.56 -15.47 -29.61
CA LYS A 3 6.32 -14.66 -28.65
C LYS A 3 5.93 -15.14 -27.26
N LEU A 4 6.72 -16.07 -26.72
CA LEU A 4 6.82 -16.24 -25.28
C LEU A 4 7.28 -14.88 -24.74
N ILE A 5 6.45 -14.22 -23.95
CA ILE A 5 6.87 -13.11 -23.12
C ILE A 5 7.55 -13.79 -21.93
N THR A 6 8.88 -13.79 -21.99
CA THR A 6 9.75 -14.13 -20.87
C THR A 6 9.41 -13.22 -19.70
N SER A 7 8.95 -13.81 -18.61
CA SER A 7 8.95 -13.21 -17.28
C SER A 7 10.33 -12.63 -17.01
N SER A 8 10.38 -11.37 -16.64
CA SER A 8 11.60 -10.69 -16.24
C SER A 8 12.11 -11.26 -14.92
N ILE A 9 12.88 -12.34 -15.02
CA ILE A 9 13.92 -12.66 -14.05
C ILE A 9 14.99 -11.57 -14.18
N ILE A 10 14.95 -10.60 -13.28
CA ILE A 10 16.09 -9.75 -12.92
C ILE A 10 16.10 -9.86 -11.38
N ALA A 11 16.94 -10.65 -10.71
CA ALA A 11 18.35 -10.90 -10.98
C ALA A 11 18.75 -12.38 -10.82
N SER A 12 19.44 -12.90 -11.83
CA SER A 12 20.41 -13.98 -11.65
C SER A 12 21.74 -13.49 -12.21
N ILE A 13 22.34 -12.51 -11.53
CA ILE A 13 23.78 -12.32 -11.66
C ILE A 13 24.39 -13.50 -10.91
N MET A 14 25.09 -14.37 -11.64
CA MET A 14 25.96 -15.39 -11.05
C MET A 14 26.97 -14.69 -10.14
N LEU A 15 26.64 -14.56 -8.86
CA LEU A 15 27.63 -14.38 -7.81
C LEU A 15 28.42 -15.69 -7.72
N PRO A 16 29.75 -15.63 -7.50
CA PRO A 16 30.55 -16.83 -7.35
C PRO A 16 29.94 -17.69 -6.26
N ALA A 17 29.80 -18.99 -6.54
CA ALA A 17 29.30 -19.98 -5.59
C ALA A 17 30.09 -19.88 -4.29
N ALA A 18 29.56 -19.13 -3.34
CA ALA A 18 29.98 -19.21 -1.96
C ALA A 18 29.47 -20.57 -1.47
N THR A 19 30.39 -21.51 -1.36
CA THR A 19 30.15 -22.77 -0.69
C THR A 19 29.83 -22.50 0.79
N PHE A 20 28.86 -23.25 1.30
CA PHE A 20 28.49 -23.50 2.71
C PHE A 20 27.51 -22.55 3.42
N ALA A 21 26.52 -23.17 4.07
CA ALA A 21 26.02 -22.78 5.38
C ALA A 21 25.58 -24.03 6.17
N ASP A 22 26.51 -24.64 6.91
CA ASP A 22 26.14 -25.39 8.11
C ASP A 22 25.45 -24.41 9.08
N ASN A 23 24.20 -24.70 9.46
CA ASN A 23 23.49 -24.14 10.62
C ASN A 23 23.69 -22.65 10.91
N LYS A 24 23.33 -21.75 9.98
CA LYS A 24 23.18 -20.32 10.33
C LYS A 24 21.89 -20.15 11.13
N GLN A 25 22.01 -20.09 12.46
CA GLN A 25 20.91 -19.74 13.36
C GLN A 25 20.52 -18.27 13.11
N LEU A 26 19.23 -17.99 12.92
CA LEU A 26 18.74 -16.62 12.78
C LEU A 26 18.93 -15.85 14.10
N SER A 27 19.36 -14.60 13.98
CA SER A 27 19.43 -13.66 15.10
C SER A 27 18.02 -13.22 15.51
N GLN A 28 17.91 -12.68 16.73
CA GLN A 28 16.66 -12.08 17.19
C GLN A 28 16.24 -10.94 16.23
N GLY A 29 14.99 -10.97 15.80
CA GLY A 29 14.45 -9.95 14.89
C GLY A 29 14.59 -10.29 13.40
N GLU A 30 15.31 -11.35 13.04
CA GLU A 30 15.48 -11.78 11.65
C GLU A 30 14.33 -12.70 11.19
N VAL A 31 13.87 -12.47 9.95
CA VAL A 31 12.96 -13.36 9.23
C VAL A 31 13.65 -13.78 7.93
N ALA A 32 13.84 -15.09 7.76
CA ALA A 32 14.39 -15.65 6.53
C ALA A 32 13.30 -15.74 5.44
N TYR A 33 13.61 -15.26 4.23
CA TYR A 33 12.69 -15.32 3.10
C TYR A 33 13.41 -15.64 1.78
N HIS A 34 12.64 -15.87 0.71
CA HIS A 34 13.12 -16.44 -0.57
C HIS A 34 13.77 -17.83 -0.46
N ASN A 35 13.46 -18.59 0.60
CA ASN A 35 14.04 -19.91 0.84
C ASN A 35 13.42 -21.03 -0.02
N THR A 36 14.14 -22.11 -0.26
CA THR A 36 13.57 -23.38 -0.73
C THR A 36 13.22 -24.30 0.44
N PHE A 37 12.62 -25.46 0.14
CA PHE A 37 12.29 -26.44 1.17
C PHE A 37 12.72 -27.86 0.77
N PRO A 38 13.18 -28.70 1.72
CA PRO A 38 13.43 -28.36 3.13
C PRO A 38 14.51 -27.28 3.27
N ILE A 39 14.45 -26.47 4.32
CA ILE A 39 15.34 -25.30 4.46
C ILE A 39 16.81 -25.68 4.56
N SER A 40 17.11 -26.86 5.10
CA SER A 40 18.46 -27.43 5.08
C SER A 40 19.05 -27.61 3.68
N GLN A 41 18.24 -27.54 2.63
CA GLN A 41 18.64 -27.58 1.23
C GLN A 41 18.54 -26.22 0.53
N SER A 42 18.24 -25.14 1.26
CA SER A 42 18.18 -23.79 0.69
C SER A 42 19.60 -23.29 0.41
N GLU A 43 19.89 -22.98 -0.86
CA GLU A 43 21.20 -22.45 -1.28
C GLU A 43 21.46 -21.07 -0.69
N ALA A 44 20.41 -20.23 -0.61
CA ALA A 44 20.42 -18.92 0.02
C ALA A 44 19.02 -18.58 0.56
N TYR A 45 18.95 -17.55 1.40
CA TYR A 45 17.73 -16.86 1.80
C TYR A 45 18.08 -15.42 2.15
N ASP A 46 17.14 -14.52 1.92
CA ASP A 46 17.25 -13.11 2.28
C ASP A 46 16.77 -12.89 3.72
N ILE A 47 17.18 -11.77 4.32
CA ILE A 47 16.85 -11.43 5.71
C ILE A 47 16.04 -10.15 5.77
N PHE A 48 14.85 -10.24 6.36
CA PHE A 48 14.05 -9.08 6.74
C PHE A 48 14.22 -8.82 8.24
N ILE A 49 14.62 -7.59 8.58
CA ILE A 49 14.87 -7.17 9.97
C ILE A 49 13.62 -6.51 10.54
N THR A 50 13.02 -7.15 11.53
CA THR A 50 11.85 -6.65 12.26
C THR A 50 12.24 -5.63 13.34
N ASN A 51 11.24 -4.98 13.96
CA ASN A 51 11.41 -4.01 15.06
C ASN A 51 12.16 -2.72 14.66
N THR A 52 12.08 -2.33 13.39
CA THR A 52 12.45 -1.00 12.90
C THR A 52 11.19 -0.21 12.57
N ASP A 53 11.27 1.13 12.48
CA ASP A 53 10.10 1.94 12.11
C ASP A 53 9.54 1.55 10.72
N TYR A 54 10.44 1.27 9.78
CA TYR A 54 10.11 0.73 8.46
C TYR A 54 9.36 -0.59 8.57
N ALA A 55 9.98 -1.60 9.21
CA ALA A 55 9.41 -2.93 9.29
C ALA A 55 8.08 -2.95 10.04
N ASN A 56 7.98 -2.20 11.15
CA ASN A 56 6.75 -2.11 11.93
C ASN A 56 5.62 -1.48 11.11
N THR A 57 5.91 -0.43 10.33
CA THR A 57 4.91 0.21 9.47
C THR A 57 4.45 -0.71 8.35
N VAL A 58 5.39 -1.39 7.67
CA VAL A 58 5.08 -2.36 6.61
C VAL A 58 4.24 -3.53 7.17
N ILE A 59 4.61 -4.10 8.33
CA ILE A 59 3.86 -5.20 8.94
C ILE A 59 2.47 -4.72 9.37
N MET A 60 2.34 -3.52 9.96
CA MET A 60 1.05 -2.95 10.36
C MET A 60 0.14 -2.71 9.15
N SER A 61 0.63 -2.06 8.08
CA SER A 61 -0.18 -1.75 6.90
C SER A 61 -0.67 -3.02 6.20
N ASN A 62 0.21 -4.02 6.04
CA ASN A 62 -0.15 -5.33 5.51
C ASN A 62 -1.12 -6.09 6.42
N THR A 63 -1.01 -5.94 7.74
CA THR A 63 -1.95 -6.55 8.69
C THR A 63 -3.33 -5.90 8.57
N ILE A 64 -3.40 -4.57 8.46
CA ILE A 64 -4.66 -3.85 8.25
C ILE A 64 -5.32 -4.29 6.94
N ALA A 65 -4.53 -4.42 5.87
CA ALA A 65 -4.94 -4.96 4.58
C ALA A 65 -5.47 -6.40 4.67
N GLY A 66 -4.75 -7.28 5.36
CA GLY A 66 -5.21 -8.64 5.62
C GLY A 66 -6.53 -8.71 6.37
N VAL A 67 -6.72 -7.85 7.38
CA VAL A 67 -8.00 -7.77 8.10
C VAL A 67 -9.12 -7.23 7.20
N MET A 68 -8.83 -6.24 6.33
CA MET A 68 -9.77 -5.78 5.29
C MET A 68 -10.14 -6.93 4.34
N TYR A 69 -9.18 -7.76 3.92
CA TYR A 69 -9.46 -8.91 3.08
C TYR A 69 -10.46 -9.87 3.74
N GLY A 70 -10.26 -10.17 5.03
CA GLY A 70 -11.21 -10.93 5.83
C GLY A 70 -12.59 -10.27 5.93
N TYR A 71 -12.62 -8.95 6.10
CA TYR A 71 -13.85 -8.16 6.16
C TYR A 71 -14.64 -8.25 4.83
N LEU A 72 -13.99 -8.05 3.68
CA LEU A 72 -14.61 -8.15 2.35
C LEU A 72 -15.18 -9.56 2.10
N ILE A 73 -14.41 -10.61 2.42
CA ILE A 73 -14.88 -12.00 2.32
C ILE A 73 -16.11 -12.21 3.20
N LYS A 74 -16.13 -11.66 4.42
CA LYS A 74 -17.24 -11.82 5.36
C LYS A 74 -18.48 -11.05 4.98
N GLN A 75 -18.35 -9.92 4.29
CA GLN A 75 -19.50 -9.21 3.70
C GLN A 75 -20.19 -10.08 2.65
N LYS A 76 -19.43 -10.67 1.72
CA LYS A 76 -19.97 -11.53 0.65
C LYS A 76 -20.37 -12.93 1.14
N TYR A 77 -19.62 -13.49 2.08
CA TYR A 77 -19.79 -14.85 2.62
C TYR A 77 -19.74 -14.85 4.16
N PRO A 78 -20.82 -14.45 4.85
CA PRO A 78 -20.84 -14.28 6.31
C PRO A 78 -20.40 -15.55 7.09
N LYS A 79 -20.72 -16.72 6.56
CA LYS A 79 -20.41 -18.02 7.19
C LYS A 79 -18.99 -18.54 6.90
N MET A 80 -18.24 -17.91 6.00
CA MET A 80 -16.91 -18.37 5.59
C MET A 80 -15.98 -18.59 6.79
N LYS A 81 -15.31 -19.72 6.84
CA LYS A 81 -14.27 -20.03 7.81
C LYS A 81 -12.93 -19.96 7.11
N PHE A 82 -12.03 -19.19 7.69
CA PHE A 82 -10.64 -19.12 7.28
C PHE A 82 -9.78 -18.97 8.54
N ASN A 83 -8.56 -19.49 8.47
CA ASN A 83 -7.56 -19.23 9.48
C ASN A 83 -7.10 -17.77 9.33
N LYS A 84 -7.36 -16.94 10.35
CA LYS A 84 -7.05 -15.50 10.32
C LYS A 84 -5.56 -15.23 10.17
N ASP A 85 -4.70 -16.00 10.84
CA ASP A 85 -3.25 -15.80 10.75
C ASP A 85 -2.74 -15.99 9.32
N TYR A 86 -3.22 -17.03 8.63
CA TYR A 86 -2.81 -17.27 7.23
C TYR A 86 -3.50 -16.36 6.22
N LEU A 87 -4.79 -16.06 6.41
CA LEU A 87 -5.48 -15.16 5.48
C LEU A 87 -4.96 -13.73 5.61
N TYR A 88 -4.81 -13.22 6.85
CA TYR A 88 -4.42 -11.84 7.07
C TYR A 88 -2.92 -11.66 6.85
N GLY A 89 -2.12 -12.67 7.18
CA GLY A 89 -0.68 -12.65 6.92
C GLY A 89 -0.31 -12.85 5.46
N SER A 90 -1.22 -13.31 4.58
CA SER A 90 -0.93 -13.52 3.16
C SER A 90 -0.34 -12.28 2.48
N LEU A 91 -0.79 -11.08 2.85
CA LEU A 91 -0.36 -9.84 2.21
C LEU A 91 1.13 -9.58 2.46
N ILE A 92 1.58 -9.61 3.72
CA ILE A 92 3.01 -9.46 4.04
C ILE A 92 3.84 -10.63 3.50
N GLY A 93 3.29 -11.85 3.54
CA GLY A 93 3.96 -13.02 2.99
C GLY A 93 4.17 -12.91 1.49
N GLN A 94 3.20 -12.33 0.75
CA GLN A 94 3.27 -12.10 -0.68
C GLN A 94 4.27 -10.99 -1.01
N LEU A 95 4.27 -9.87 -0.26
CA LEU A 95 5.28 -8.82 -0.42
C LEU A 95 6.69 -9.40 -0.30
N MET A 96 6.94 -10.18 0.76
CA MET A 96 8.24 -10.83 1.00
C MET A 96 8.53 -11.93 -0.01
N GLN A 97 7.55 -12.48 -0.71
CA GLN A 97 7.77 -13.52 -1.71
C GLN A 97 8.15 -12.93 -3.08
N GLU A 98 7.73 -11.70 -3.35
CA GLU A 98 7.82 -11.07 -4.68
C GLU A 98 8.83 -9.93 -4.75
N SER A 99 9.25 -9.38 -3.61
CA SER A 99 10.12 -8.22 -3.53
C SER A 99 11.29 -8.40 -2.57
N ASP A 100 12.38 -7.70 -2.85
CA ASP A 100 13.53 -7.60 -1.97
C ASP A 100 13.29 -6.57 -0.85
N MET A 101 12.88 -7.11 0.31
CA MET A 101 12.66 -6.38 1.55
C MET A 101 13.92 -6.22 2.42
N SER A 102 15.10 -6.50 1.86
CA SER A 102 16.39 -6.43 2.56
C SER A 102 17.25 -5.29 2.05
N SER A 103 17.60 -5.29 0.76
CA SER A 103 18.57 -4.34 0.20
C SER A 103 17.91 -3.22 -0.60
N GLN A 104 16.68 -3.43 -1.08
CA GLN A 104 15.97 -2.49 -1.94
C GLN A 104 14.97 -1.60 -1.21
N ILE A 105 14.93 -1.63 0.11
CA ILE A 105 14.00 -0.83 0.93
C ILE A 105 14.26 0.68 0.80
N ALA A 106 13.25 1.49 1.06
CA ALA A 106 13.38 2.94 1.09
C ALA A 106 14.39 3.40 2.16
N GLN A 107 15.45 4.10 1.75
CA GLN A 107 16.55 4.50 2.64
C GLN A 107 16.21 5.71 3.52
N ASN A 108 15.31 6.59 3.06
CA ASN A 108 14.83 7.77 3.79
C ASN A 108 13.38 7.54 4.26
N PHE A 109 13.17 6.45 4.99
CA PHE A 109 11.83 6.09 5.43
C PHE A 109 11.27 7.13 6.42
N ASP A 110 10.16 7.77 6.06
CA ASP A 110 9.37 8.61 6.95
C ASP A 110 8.03 7.91 7.28
N PRO A 111 7.84 7.44 8.53
CA PRO A 111 6.61 6.79 8.97
C PRO A 111 5.35 7.65 8.91
N ASN A 112 5.47 8.96 8.67
CA ASN A 112 4.34 9.90 8.61
C ASN A 112 4.12 10.48 7.21
N ASN A 113 4.97 10.13 6.23
CA ASN A 113 4.79 10.55 4.85
C ASN A 113 3.70 9.70 4.17
N PRO A 114 2.56 10.26 3.75
CA PRO A 114 1.50 9.49 3.10
C PRO A 114 1.93 8.86 1.77
N ASP A 115 2.97 9.39 1.15
CA ASP A 115 3.47 8.94 -0.14
C ASP A 115 4.72 8.05 -0.01
N GLN A 116 5.00 7.57 1.21
CA GLN A 116 6.12 6.70 1.48
C GLN A 116 6.06 5.41 0.64
N LEU A 117 7.07 5.23 -0.22
CA LEU A 117 7.29 3.99 -0.95
C LEU A 117 7.87 2.89 -0.05
N ILE A 118 7.59 1.64 -0.40
CA ILE A 118 8.21 0.47 0.23
C ILE A 118 9.69 0.41 -0.20
N HIS A 119 9.95 0.63 -1.48
CA HIS A 119 11.28 0.47 -2.05
C HIS A 119 11.98 1.81 -2.31
N ASN A 120 13.30 1.76 -2.53
CA ASN A 120 14.03 2.90 -3.04
C ASN A 120 13.59 3.22 -4.49
N ASP A 121 13.74 4.47 -4.90
CA ASP A 121 13.26 4.98 -6.20
C ASP A 121 13.77 4.15 -7.39
N THR A 122 15.00 3.64 -7.33
CA THR A 122 15.56 2.85 -8.45
C THR A 122 14.80 1.54 -8.62
N TYR A 123 14.53 0.84 -7.52
CA TYR A 123 13.82 -0.42 -7.57
C TYR A 123 12.31 -0.23 -7.80
N ALA A 124 11.71 0.78 -7.16
CA ALA A 124 10.31 1.17 -7.41
C ALA A 124 10.07 1.45 -8.91
N ASN A 125 10.96 2.18 -9.58
CA ASN A 125 10.86 2.45 -11.02
C ASN A 125 10.87 1.17 -11.89
N ILE A 126 11.52 0.10 -11.44
CA ILE A 126 11.50 -1.20 -12.13
C ILE A 126 10.16 -1.89 -11.91
N LEU A 127 9.69 -1.92 -10.65
CA LEU A 127 8.44 -2.55 -10.24
C LEU A 127 7.19 -1.86 -10.79
N LEU A 128 7.30 -0.60 -11.24
CA LEU A 128 6.21 0.20 -11.79
C LEU A 128 6.28 0.37 -13.31
N GLN A 129 7.16 -0.33 -14.02
CA GLN A 129 7.20 -0.27 -15.49
C GLN A 129 5.85 -0.68 -16.11
N ALA A 130 5.64 -0.35 -17.38
CA ALA A 130 4.39 -0.65 -18.07
C ALA A 130 4.02 -2.14 -17.97
N GLY A 131 2.80 -2.40 -17.49
CA GLY A 131 2.27 -3.75 -17.24
C GLY A 131 2.76 -4.42 -15.95
N GLN A 132 3.65 -3.80 -15.17
CA GLN A 132 4.09 -4.32 -13.87
C GLN A 132 3.07 -4.00 -12.77
N GLY A 133 2.84 -4.97 -11.88
CA GLY A 133 1.89 -4.87 -10.76
C GLY A 133 2.50 -4.37 -9.46
N GLY A 134 3.65 -3.70 -9.49
CA GLY A 134 4.35 -3.26 -8.28
C GLY A 134 4.98 -4.42 -7.48
N PRO A 135 5.35 -4.16 -6.21
CA PRO A 135 6.11 -5.09 -5.39
C PRO A 135 5.36 -6.37 -5.01
N TYR A 136 4.04 -6.34 -5.04
CA TYR A 136 3.22 -7.52 -4.78
C TYR A 136 3.06 -8.41 -6.01
N GLN A 137 3.50 -7.96 -7.19
CA GLN A 137 3.35 -8.68 -8.46
C GLN A 137 1.87 -9.03 -8.76
N ILE A 138 0.95 -8.08 -8.58
CA ILE A 138 -0.44 -8.21 -9.04
C ILE A 138 -0.52 -8.13 -10.59
N ASN A 139 0.04 -9.14 -11.26
CA ASN A 139 0.05 -9.28 -12.70
C ASN A 139 -1.39 -9.26 -13.22
N ASP A 140 -1.72 -8.36 -14.14
CA ASP A 140 -3.09 -8.09 -14.63
C ASP A 140 -3.97 -7.19 -13.75
N TYR A 141 -3.40 -6.43 -12.81
CA TYR A 141 -4.13 -5.37 -12.07
C TYR A 141 -4.87 -4.39 -12.97
N SER A 142 -4.39 -4.21 -14.21
CA SER A 142 -4.90 -3.32 -15.24
C SER A 142 -5.93 -3.96 -16.18
N LYS A 143 -6.53 -5.10 -15.80
CA LYS A 143 -7.47 -5.86 -16.65
C LYS A 143 -8.70 -6.31 -15.87
N ARG A 144 -9.79 -6.58 -16.61
CA ARG A 144 -10.91 -7.39 -16.10
C ARG A 144 -10.52 -8.84 -16.02
N LEU A 145 -10.93 -9.48 -14.93
CA LEU A 145 -10.70 -10.88 -14.66
C LEU A 145 -12.05 -11.64 -14.59
N PRO A 146 -12.20 -12.79 -15.29
CA PRO A 146 -11.19 -13.48 -16.10
C PRO A 146 -10.95 -12.85 -17.49
N SER A 147 -11.92 -12.15 -18.06
CA SER A 147 -11.77 -11.38 -19.29
C SER A 147 -12.87 -10.32 -19.40
N ALA A 148 -12.68 -9.30 -20.24
CA ALA A 148 -13.64 -8.20 -20.36
C ALA A 148 -15.00 -8.61 -20.95
N GLU A 149 -15.02 -9.72 -21.71
CA GLU A 149 -16.23 -10.25 -22.35
C GLU A 149 -17.06 -11.13 -21.39
N ALA A 150 -16.46 -11.61 -20.30
CA ALA A 150 -17.15 -12.46 -19.35
C ALA A 150 -18.13 -11.65 -18.49
N LYS A 151 -19.40 -12.04 -18.49
CA LYS A 151 -20.43 -11.37 -17.68
C LYS A 151 -20.08 -11.44 -16.20
N GLY A 152 -20.01 -10.28 -15.54
CA GLY A 152 -19.64 -10.17 -14.12
C GLY A 152 -18.13 -10.09 -13.86
N ALA A 153 -17.31 -10.07 -14.92
CA ALA A 153 -15.89 -9.80 -14.80
C ALA A 153 -15.64 -8.36 -14.34
N LEU A 154 -14.74 -8.24 -13.37
CA LEU A 154 -14.35 -6.97 -12.77
C LEU A 154 -12.84 -6.86 -12.88
N GLY A 155 -12.35 -5.63 -13.01
CA GLY A 155 -10.97 -5.28 -12.69
C GLY A 155 -10.92 -4.38 -11.47
N LEU A 156 -9.72 -3.96 -11.08
CA LEU A 156 -9.55 -3.23 -9.82
C LEU A 156 -10.25 -1.87 -9.84
N VAL A 157 -10.23 -1.16 -10.97
CA VAL A 157 -10.87 0.16 -11.09
C VAL A 157 -12.40 0.09 -11.03
N ASN A 158 -12.99 -1.10 -11.10
CA ASN A 158 -14.41 -1.28 -10.86
C ASN A 158 -14.76 -1.16 -9.37
N TYR A 159 -13.81 -1.37 -8.44
CA TYR A 159 -14.08 -1.24 -7.01
C TYR A 159 -13.95 0.21 -6.58
N ASP A 160 -15.05 0.80 -6.09
CA ASP A 160 -15.05 2.21 -5.63
C ASP A 160 -13.96 2.46 -4.57
N ALA A 161 -13.63 1.44 -3.78
CA ALA A 161 -12.60 1.48 -2.75
C ALA A 161 -11.19 1.82 -3.24
N VAL A 162 -10.83 1.41 -4.46
CA VAL A 162 -9.46 1.58 -4.99
C VAL A 162 -9.43 2.30 -6.34
N ALA A 163 -10.59 2.67 -6.89
CA ALA A 163 -10.67 3.34 -8.18
C ALA A 163 -9.95 4.70 -8.19
N ALA A 164 -10.15 5.54 -7.18
CA ALA A 164 -9.56 6.88 -7.13
C ALA A 164 -8.04 6.83 -7.07
N ILE A 165 -7.51 5.90 -6.27
CA ILE A 165 -6.08 5.78 -6.05
C ILE A 165 -5.33 5.13 -7.22
N LEU A 166 -6.00 4.26 -7.98
CA LEU A 166 -5.45 3.74 -9.22
C LEU A 166 -5.43 4.80 -10.32
N GLY A 167 -6.40 5.72 -10.32
CA GLY A 167 -6.37 6.87 -11.23
C GLY A 167 -6.71 6.54 -12.67
N TYR A 168 -7.41 5.44 -12.91
CA TYR A 168 -7.74 4.97 -14.24
C TYR A 168 -9.24 4.83 -14.41
N SER A 169 -9.71 5.10 -15.62
CA SER A 169 -11.07 4.80 -15.99
C SER A 169 -11.25 3.33 -16.31
N ILE A 170 -12.49 2.85 -16.22
CA ILE A 170 -12.87 1.53 -16.75
C ILE A 170 -12.57 1.44 -18.25
N GLN A 171 -12.69 2.56 -18.97
CA GLN A 171 -12.32 2.61 -20.39
C GLN A 171 -10.82 2.39 -20.62
N ASP A 172 -9.94 3.04 -19.84
CA ASP A 172 -8.48 2.84 -19.92
C ASP A 172 -8.11 1.36 -19.68
N GLN A 173 -8.83 0.71 -18.76
CA GLN A 173 -8.67 -0.71 -18.47
C GLN A 173 -9.10 -1.56 -19.68
N ASP A 174 -10.32 -1.34 -20.17
CA ASP A 174 -10.97 -2.21 -21.14
C ASP A 174 -10.39 -2.03 -22.57
N ASP A 175 -9.87 -0.85 -22.91
CA ASP A 175 -9.16 -0.60 -24.19
C ASP A 175 -7.64 -0.92 -24.12
N GLY A 176 -7.16 -1.31 -22.94
CA GLY A 176 -5.76 -1.68 -22.69
C GLY A 176 -4.79 -0.50 -22.58
N SER A 177 -5.27 0.75 -22.54
CA SER A 177 -4.44 1.94 -22.32
C SER A 177 -3.74 1.91 -20.98
N GLN A 178 -4.43 1.47 -19.92
CA GLN A 178 -3.84 1.31 -18.58
C GLN A 178 -2.62 0.39 -18.61
N THR A 179 -2.70 -0.75 -19.29
CA THR A 179 -1.60 -1.73 -19.38
C THR A 179 -0.35 -1.17 -20.07
N LYS A 180 -0.51 -0.17 -20.94
CA LYS A 180 0.60 0.46 -21.69
C LYS A 180 1.29 1.59 -20.91
N LYS A 181 0.69 2.05 -19.81
CA LYS A 181 1.20 3.15 -18.97
C LYS A 181 2.06 2.60 -17.83
N ILE A 182 2.95 3.44 -17.33
CA ILE A 182 3.69 3.19 -16.07
C ILE A 182 2.65 3.00 -14.96
N GLY A 183 2.88 2.01 -14.10
CA GLY A 183 2.02 1.75 -12.94
C GLY A 183 2.01 2.93 -11.98
N PRO A 184 0.88 3.21 -11.31
CA PRO A 184 0.79 4.30 -10.37
C PRO A 184 1.66 4.00 -9.15
N GLU A 185 2.30 5.03 -8.56
CA GLU A 185 3.12 4.91 -7.34
C GLU A 185 2.36 4.27 -6.18
N ALA A 186 1.03 4.38 -6.19
CA ALA A 186 0.15 3.72 -5.23
C ALA A 186 0.36 2.19 -5.14
N LEU A 187 0.88 1.53 -6.18
CA LEU A 187 1.21 0.12 -6.15
C LEU A 187 2.40 -0.20 -5.23
N ASP A 188 3.39 0.70 -5.14
CA ASP A 188 4.58 0.53 -4.28
C ASP A 188 4.50 1.32 -2.96
N ASN A 189 3.47 2.13 -2.78
CA ASN A 189 3.24 2.88 -1.55
C ASN A 189 2.92 1.95 -0.36
N VAL A 190 3.53 2.24 0.80
CA VAL A 190 3.45 1.40 2.00
C VAL A 190 2.05 1.30 2.60
N TYR A 191 1.18 2.27 2.33
CA TYR A 191 -0.19 2.33 2.85
C TYR A 191 -1.24 1.83 1.84
N SER A 192 -1.07 2.14 0.55
CA SER A 192 -2.04 1.72 -0.49
C SER A 192 -1.71 0.43 -1.22
N GLY A 193 -0.43 0.11 -1.43
CA GLY A 193 0.00 -1.13 -2.10
C GLY A 193 -0.61 -2.40 -1.48
N PRO A 194 -0.54 -2.58 -0.15
CA PRO A 194 -1.21 -3.70 0.52
C PRO A 194 -2.74 -3.73 0.32
N MET A 195 -3.38 -2.56 0.25
CA MET A 195 -4.83 -2.46 0.04
C MET A 195 -5.23 -2.79 -1.39
N ILE A 196 -4.52 -2.28 -2.39
CA ILE A 196 -4.78 -2.63 -3.79
C ILE A 196 -4.61 -4.14 -3.98
N THR A 197 -3.59 -4.74 -3.35
CA THR A 197 -3.37 -6.19 -3.34
C THR A 197 -4.51 -6.95 -2.66
N THR A 198 -5.07 -6.41 -1.58
CA THR A 198 -6.26 -6.97 -0.90
C THR A 198 -7.46 -7.01 -1.84
N PHE A 199 -7.72 -5.93 -2.58
CA PHE A 199 -8.79 -5.88 -3.56
C PHE A 199 -8.52 -6.81 -4.75
N TYR A 200 -7.26 -7.02 -5.13
CA TYR A 200 -6.89 -7.99 -6.14
C TYR A 200 -7.18 -9.43 -5.70
N HIS A 201 -6.79 -9.82 -4.49
CA HIS A 201 -7.17 -11.11 -3.91
C HIS A 201 -8.70 -11.28 -3.78
N PHE A 202 -9.43 -10.21 -3.45
CA PHE A 202 -10.89 -10.26 -3.41
C PHE A 202 -11.48 -10.42 -4.82
N ASN A 203 -10.89 -9.76 -5.83
CA ASN A 203 -11.26 -9.93 -7.22
C ASN A 203 -10.93 -11.34 -7.74
N ASP A 204 -9.90 -12.01 -7.22
CA ASP A 204 -9.64 -13.42 -7.55
C ASP A 204 -10.78 -14.33 -7.15
N ILE A 205 -11.44 -14.06 -6.01
CA ILE A 205 -12.66 -14.77 -5.63
C ILE A 205 -13.77 -14.46 -6.65
N ASN A 206 -13.89 -13.22 -7.12
CA ASN A 206 -14.83 -12.87 -8.19
C ASN A 206 -14.52 -13.62 -9.49
N ARG A 207 -13.27 -13.59 -9.96
CA ARG A 207 -12.77 -14.33 -11.13
C ARG A 207 -13.14 -15.81 -11.06
N MET A 208 -12.85 -16.46 -9.93
CA MET A 208 -13.18 -17.87 -9.73
C MET A 208 -14.68 -18.14 -9.79
N ASN A 209 -15.52 -17.25 -9.22
CA ASN A 209 -16.97 -17.37 -9.30
C ASN A 209 -17.50 -17.16 -10.72
N VAL A 210 -17.01 -16.15 -11.44
CA VAL A 210 -17.41 -15.86 -12.83
C VAL A 210 -17.04 -17.03 -13.74
N ASN A 211 -15.83 -17.57 -13.64
CA ASN A 211 -15.48 -18.78 -14.39
C ASN A 211 -16.40 -19.95 -14.02
N SER A 212 -16.65 -20.15 -12.72
CA SER A 212 -17.48 -21.25 -12.23
C SER A 212 -18.97 -21.10 -12.48
N THR A 213 -19.46 -20.01 -13.09
CA THR A 213 -20.82 -20.00 -13.65
C THR A 213 -20.93 -20.87 -14.90
N ASN A 214 -19.79 -21.28 -15.48
CA ASN A 214 -19.72 -22.11 -16.67
C ASN A 214 -19.35 -23.55 -16.30
N ASP A 215 -20.19 -24.51 -16.68
CA ASP A 215 -19.94 -25.94 -16.40
C ASP A 215 -18.72 -26.50 -17.16
N TRP A 216 -18.29 -25.83 -18.24
CA TRP A 216 -17.09 -26.20 -18.99
C TRP A 216 -15.78 -25.78 -18.30
N TYR A 217 -15.83 -24.88 -17.31
CA TYR A 217 -14.65 -24.49 -16.56
C TYR A 217 -14.12 -25.70 -15.78
N VAL A 218 -12.86 -26.05 -16.02
CA VAL A 218 -12.23 -27.30 -15.53
C VAL A 218 -12.32 -27.47 -14.01
N TYR A 219 -12.41 -26.37 -13.26
CA TYR A 219 -12.50 -26.38 -11.80
C TYR A 219 -13.88 -25.98 -11.25
N HIS A 220 -14.91 -25.90 -12.09
CA HIS A 220 -16.29 -25.56 -11.69
C HIS A 220 -16.74 -26.37 -10.45
N VAL A 221 -16.63 -27.70 -10.52
CA VAL A 221 -17.12 -28.59 -9.45
C VAL A 221 -16.31 -28.41 -8.17
N GLN A 222 -14.98 -28.38 -8.27
CA GLN A 222 -14.09 -28.31 -7.11
C GLN A 222 -14.15 -26.94 -6.44
N TRP A 223 -14.23 -25.84 -7.20
CA TRP A 223 -14.40 -24.50 -6.65
C TRP A 223 -15.71 -24.39 -5.85
N ASN A 224 -16.83 -24.81 -6.45
CA ASN A 224 -18.15 -24.73 -5.80
C ASN A 224 -18.17 -25.56 -4.49
N LYS A 225 -17.60 -26.77 -4.50
CA LYS A 225 -17.47 -27.60 -3.29
C LYS A 225 -16.52 -27.00 -2.26
N CYS A 226 -15.39 -26.43 -2.68
CA CYS A 226 -14.45 -25.75 -1.79
C CYS A 226 -15.12 -24.56 -1.08
N LEU A 227 -15.87 -23.74 -1.82
CA LEU A 227 -16.61 -22.61 -1.28
C LEU A 227 -17.72 -23.04 -0.32
N GLU A 228 -18.46 -24.10 -0.64
CA GLU A 228 -19.47 -24.69 0.25
C GLU A 228 -18.82 -25.21 1.55
N ASN A 229 -17.78 -26.04 1.43
CA ASN A 229 -17.10 -26.64 2.57
C ASN A 229 -16.46 -25.60 3.47
N SER A 230 -15.87 -24.55 2.90
CA SER A 230 -15.26 -23.47 3.68
C SER A 230 -16.28 -22.68 4.50
N GLN A 231 -17.58 -22.80 4.22
CA GLN A 231 -18.65 -22.16 5.01
C GLN A 231 -19.27 -23.08 6.08
N LYS A 232 -18.88 -24.36 6.12
CA LYS A 232 -19.37 -25.31 7.14
C LYS A 232 -18.81 -24.96 8.51
N ASN A 233 -19.59 -25.24 9.57
CA ASN A 233 -19.13 -25.02 10.94
C ASN A 233 -17.94 -25.92 11.33
N THR A 234 -17.76 -27.05 10.63
CA THR A 234 -16.65 -28.00 10.82
C THR A 234 -15.40 -27.64 10.01
N ALA A 235 -15.44 -26.58 9.19
CA ALA A 235 -14.32 -26.23 8.34
C ALA A 235 -13.09 -25.79 9.16
N GLY A 236 -11.94 -26.42 8.91
CA GLY A 236 -10.68 -26.08 9.59
C GLY A 236 -10.10 -24.72 9.21
N GLY A 237 -10.59 -24.10 8.13
CA GLY A 237 -10.23 -22.74 7.68
C GLY A 237 -8.84 -22.58 7.07
N LEU A 238 -7.98 -23.61 7.08
CA LEU A 238 -6.62 -23.52 6.53
C LEU A 238 -6.57 -23.59 5.00
N THR A 239 -7.46 -24.36 4.37
CA THR A 239 -7.43 -24.64 2.93
C THR A 239 -7.71 -23.41 2.09
N PHE A 240 -8.69 -22.60 2.48
CA PHE A 240 -9.13 -21.45 1.69
C PHE A 240 -8.00 -20.42 1.46
N PRO A 241 -7.24 -19.96 2.48
CA PRO A 241 -6.07 -19.12 2.26
C PRO A 241 -5.05 -19.73 1.29
N PHE A 242 -4.76 -21.04 1.40
CA PHE A 242 -3.83 -21.71 0.48
C PHE A 242 -4.33 -21.73 -0.96
N VAL A 243 -5.61 -22.04 -1.17
CA VAL A 243 -6.24 -21.97 -2.50
C VAL A 243 -6.08 -20.55 -3.07
N MET A 244 -6.38 -19.51 -2.29
CA MET A 244 -6.29 -18.14 -2.79
C MET A 244 -4.86 -17.68 -3.09
N ASN A 245 -3.86 -18.09 -2.29
CA ASN A 245 -2.45 -17.83 -2.62
C ASN A 245 -2.02 -18.53 -3.93
N VAL A 246 -2.59 -19.69 -4.25
CA VAL A 246 -2.30 -20.38 -5.53
C VAL A 246 -3.00 -19.71 -6.70
N VAL A 247 -4.27 -19.30 -6.54
CA VAL A 247 -5.00 -18.54 -7.57
C VAL A 247 -4.25 -17.26 -7.93
N TYR A 248 -3.75 -16.55 -6.91
CA TYR A 248 -2.97 -15.34 -7.07
C TYR A 248 -1.70 -15.57 -7.89
N ASN A 249 -0.87 -16.54 -7.49
CA ASN A 249 0.46 -16.73 -8.06
C ASN A 249 0.48 -17.55 -9.35
N ALA A 250 -0.31 -18.63 -9.40
CA ALA A 250 -0.28 -19.59 -10.49
C ALA A 250 -1.40 -19.35 -11.52
N GLY A 251 -2.44 -18.61 -11.15
CA GLY A 251 -3.62 -18.38 -11.97
C GLY A 251 -4.74 -19.40 -11.77
N ASP A 252 -5.92 -19.04 -12.26
CA ASP A 252 -7.19 -19.77 -12.16
C ASP A 252 -7.26 -21.04 -13.03
N TYR A 253 -6.43 -21.16 -14.08
CA TYR A 253 -6.35 -22.39 -14.91
C TYR A 253 -5.14 -23.27 -14.59
N SER A 254 -4.37 -22.95 -13.54
CA SER A 254 -3.13 -23.69 -13.24
C SER A 254 -3.39 -25.13 -12.80
N PRO A 255 -2.67 -26.12 -13.33
CA PRO A 255 -2.69 -27.50 -12.82
C PRO A 255 -2.39 -27.60 -11.32
N VAL A 256 -1.58 -26.67 -10.79
CA VAL A 256 -1.25 -26.57 -9.36
C VAL A 256 -2.50 -26.30 -8.54
N LEU A 257 -3.39 -25.43 -9.02
CA LEU A 257 -4.64 -25.07 -8.33
C LEU A 257 -5.54 -26.29 -8.13
N LYS A 258 -5.57 -27.22 -9.09
CA LYS A 258 -6.36 -28.47 -8.98
C LYS A 258 -6.04 -29.23 -7.69
N THR A 259 -4.77 -29.34 -7.32
CA THR A 259 -4.35 -30.07 -6.12
C THR A 259 -4.92 -29.42 -4.85
N TYR A 260 -4.79 -28.10 -4.72
CA TYR A 260 -5.30 -27.38 -3.53
C TYR A 260 -6.83 -27.34 -3.48
N LEU A 261 -7.48 -27.21 -4.65
CA LEU A 261 -8.93 -27.29 -4.74
C LEU A 261 -9.47 -28.67 -4.37
N ASN A 262 -8.80 -29.76 -4.72
CA ASN A 262 -9.20 -31.10 -4.30
C ASN A 262 -9.19 -31.23 -2.77
N ILE A 263 -8.15 -30.72 -2.08
CA ILE A 263 -8.08 -30.73 -0.61
C ILE A 263 -9.22 -29.89 0.00
N CYS A 264 -9.50 -28.72 -0.58
CA CYS A 264 -10.57 -27.85 -0.11
C CYS A 264 -11.99 -28.45 -0.36
N ALA A 265 -12.20 -29.05 -1.54
CA ALA A 265 -13.45 -29.67 -1.95
C ALA A 265 -13.75 -30.98 -1.21
N GLU A 266 -12.74 -31.63 -0.64
CA GLU A 266 -12.92 -32.76 0.29
C GLU A 266 -13.48 -32.29 1.64
N GLY A 267 -13.06 -31.11 2.12
CA GLY A 267 -13.64 -30.46 3.31
C GLY A 267 -13.31 -31.13 4.64
N SER A 268 -12.44 -32.15 4.65
CA SER A 268 -12.00 -32.87 5.85
C SER A 268 -10.58 -32.45 6.28
N SER A 269 -10.41 -32.17 7.57
CA SER A 269 -9.10 -31.91 8.18
C SER A 269 -8.30 -33.17 8.52
N ASP A 270 -8.92 -34.35 8.39
CA ASP A 270 -8.31 -35.62 8.79
C ASP A 270 -7.50 -36.29 7.69
N THR A 271 -7.61 -35.80 6.46
CA THR A 271 -6.89 -36.34 5.31
C THR A 271 -5.38 -36.13 5.43
N LYS A 272 -4.63 -37.03 4.78
CA LYS A 272 -3.17 -36.95 4.71
C LYS A 272 -2.75 -35.66 4.01
N GLU A 273 -3.48 -35.27 2.97
CA GLU A 273 -3.22 -34.12 2.13
C GLU A 273 -3.39 -32.83 2.93
N TYR A 274 -4.51 -32.68 3.66
CA TYR A 274 -4.73 -31.53 4.55
C TYR A 274 -3.62 -31.39 5.59
N LYS A 275 -3.24 -32.49 6.23
CA LYS A 275 -2.18 -32.51 7.27
C LYS A 275 -0.80 -32.09 6.72
N ASN A 276 -0.58 -32.25 5.41
CA ASN A 276 0.68 -31.93 4.72
C ASN A 276 0.66 -30.63 3.93
N ILE A 277 -0.49 -29.95 3.78
CA ILE A 277 -0.61 -28.73 2.95
C ILE A 277 0.40 -27.63 3.35
N ASN A 278 0.74 -27.57 4.64
CA ASN A 278 1.71 -26.64 5.21
C ASN A 278 2.91 -27.38 5.85
N ASN A 279 3.52 -28.32 5.13
CA ASN A 279 4.66 -29.09 5.61
C ASN A 279 5.97 -28.58 4.99
N TRP A 280 6.81 -27.93 5.79
CA TRP A 280 8.09 -27.35 5.34
C TRP A 280 9.26 -28.35 5.24
N LEU A 281 9.11 -29.55 5.80
CA LEU A 281 10.17 -30.56 5.88
C LEU A 281 10.32 -31.40 4.63
N LEU A 282 9.39 -31.28 3.69
CA LEU A 282 9.37 -32.07 2.47
C LEU A 282 10.01 -31.30 1.32
N ASP A 283 10.84 -32.00 0.56
CA ASP A 283 11.32 -31.54 -0.74
C ASP A 283 10.14 -31.38 -1.72
N THR A 284 10.40 -30.75 -2.87
CA THR A 284 9.40 -30.44 -3.88
C THR A 284 8.55 -31.65 -4.30
N ILE A 285 9.18 -32.77 -4.69
CA ILE A 285 8.47 -33.93 -5.24
C ILE A 285 7.74 -34.68 -4.13
N SER A 286 8.39 -34.84 -2.98
CA SER A 286 7.79 -35.46 -1.79
C SER A 286 6.57 -34.67 -1.32
N TYR A 287 6.63 -33.33 -1.29
CA TYR A 287 5.52 -32.46 -0.92
C TYR A 287 4.35 -32.63 -1.87
N GLN A 288 4.57 -32.43 -3.18
CA GLN A 288 3.53 -32.56 -4.20
C GLN A 288 2.83 -33.92 -4.13
N THR A 289 3.60 -35.00 -3.96
CA THR A 289 3.07 -36.35 -3.78
C THR A 289 2.22 -36.48 -2.51
N ARG A 290 2.66 -35.88 -1.40
CA ARG A 290 1.96 -35.96 -0.10
C ARG A 290 0.67 -35.15 -0.04
N ILE A 291 0.55 -34.10 -0.84
CA ILE A 291 -0.65 -33.28 -0.95
C ILE A 291 -1.58 -33.70 -2.11
N GLY A 292 -1.25 -34.79 -2.82
CA GLY A 292 -2.13 -35.39 -3.81
C GLY A 292 -2.01 -34.80 -5.23
N SER A 293 -0.84 -34.28 -5.60
CA SER A 293 -0.58 -33.94 -7.01
C SER A 293 -0.52 -35.19 -7.87
N GLU A 294 -1.26 -35.18 -9.00
CA GLU A 294 -1.34 -36.32 -9.92
C GLU A 294 -0.04 -36.53 -10.73
N LYS A 295 0.72 -35.46 -10.96
CA LYS A 295 1.97 -35.48 -11.74
C LYS A 295 3.06 -34.66 -11.05
N PRO A 296 3.60 -35.15 -9.92
CA PRO A 296 4.67 -34.45 -9.21
C PRO A 296 5.86 -34.17 -10.13
N ASN A 297 6.31 -32.91 -10.20
CA ASN A 297 7.37 -32.50 -11.11
C ASN A 297 8.14 -31.27 -10.57
N THR A 298 9.32 -31.03 -11.14
CA THR A 298 10.15 -29.86 -10.79
C THR A 298 9.83 -28.61 -11.61
N GLY A 299 9.14 -28.75 -12.75
CA GLY A 299 8.78 -27.63 -13.62
C GLY A 299 7.79 -26.64 -12.98
N GLU A 300 6.92 -27.13 -12.10
CA GLU A 300 5.93 -26.33 -11.36
C GLU A 300 6.36 -26.07 -9.90
N ALA A 301 7.61 -26.42 -9.54
CA ALA A 301 8.11 -26.38 -8.16
C ALA A 301 7.86 -25.03 -7.47
N THR A 302 8.04 -23.95 -8.22
CA THR A 302 7.88 -22.57 -7.74
C THR A 302 6.47 -22.29 -7.22
N TYR A 303 5.42 -22.70 -7.95
CA TYR A 303 4.04 -22.45 -7.56
C TYR A 303 3.55 -23.31 -6.38
N TYR A 304 4.13 -24.51 -6.18
CA TYR A 304 3.91 -25.29 -4.95
C TYR A 304 4.72 -24.76 -3.76
N ARG A 305 5.81 -24.03 -4.02
CA ARG A 305 6.66 -23.41 -3.01
C ARG A 305 6.05 -22.12 -2.47
N TYR A 306 5.46 -21.28 -3.30
CA TYR A 306 4.96 -19.95 -2.90
C TYR A 306 3.97 -19.97 -1.72
N PRO A 307 2.89 -20.78 -1.70
CA PRO A 307 2.00 -20.82 -0.55
C PRO A 307 2.69 -21.29 0.75
N ARG A 308 3.72 -22.15 0.62
CA ARG A 308 4.54 -22.60 1.76
C ARG A 308 5.50 -21.53 2.24
N GLN A 309 6.04 -20.72 1.33
CA GLN A 309 6.88 -19.56 1.64
C GLN A 309 6.07 -18.52 2.41
N VAL A 310 4.91 -18.11 1.88
CA VAL A 310 3.97 -17.20 2.55
C VAL A 310 3.67 -17.67 3.97
N SER A 311 3.27 -18.94 4.14
CA SER A 311 2.98 -19.49 5.47
C SER A 311 4.22 -19.55 6.37
N PHE A 312 5.39 -19.83 5.81
CA PHE A 312 6.66 -19.91 6.54
C PHE A 312 7.08 -18.54 7.09
N TYR A 313 7.02 -17.48 6.28
CA TYR A 313 7.36 -16.11 6.68
C TYR A 313 6.43 -15.63 7.79
N ILE A 314 5.13 -15.86 7.64
CA ILE A 314 4.11 -15.50 8.64
C ILE A 314 4.41 -16.19 9.99
N ASN A 315 4.76 -17.48 9.99
CA ASN A 315 5.06 -18.20 11.23
C ASN A 315 6.32 -17.67 11.92
N GLN A 316 7.32 -17.19 11.15
CA GLN A 316 8.49 -16.54 11.72
C GLN A 316 8.15 -15.17 12.33
N ILE A 317 7.38 -14.31 11.64
CA ILE A 317 6.96 -13.00 12.19
C ILE A 317 6.13 -13.21 13.46
N PHE A 318 5.21 -14.17 13.45
CA PHE A 318 4.35 -14.44 14.59
C PHE A 318 5.04 -15.18 15.72
N ASN A 319 6.33 -15.54 15.57
CA ASN A 319 7.05 -16.37 16.53
C ASN A 319 6.26 -17.63 16.90
N ASN A 320 5.65 -18.25 15.89
CA ASN A 320 4.85 -19.45 16.08
C ASN A 320 5.77 -20.67 16.14
N ASN A 321 6.57 -20.74 17.21
CA ASN A 321 7.55 -21.78 17.56
C ASN A 321 6.85 -23.12 17.81
N ASN A 322 6.27 -23.63 16.74
CA ASN A 322 5.73 -24.96 16.70
C ASN A 322 6.85 -25.92 16.31
N LYS A 323 6.71 -27.17 16.74
CA LYS A 323 7.68 -28.24 16.45
C LYS A 323 8.04 -28.36 14.96
N LYS A 324 7.10 -28.07 14.05
CA LYS A 324 7.36 -28.14 12.60
C LYS A 324 8.33 -27.05 12.13
N LEU A 325 8.25 -25.84 12.69
CA LEU A 325 9.17 -24.74 12.40
C LEU A 325 10.55 -25.05 12.98
N GLU A 326 10.61 -25.50 14.23
CA GLU A 326 11.86 -25.92 14.89
C GLU A 326 12.57 -27.04 14.11
N ASP A 327 11.81 -27.99 13.58
CA ASP A 327 12.34 -29.11 12.79
C ASP A 327 12.96 -28.69 11.45
N THR A 328 12.74 -27.45 11.00
CA THR A 328 13.45 -26.90 9.83
C THR A 328 14.90 -26.51 10.13
N GLY A 329 15.30 -26.51 11.40
CA GLY A 329 16.61 -26.04 11.85
C GLY A 329 16.67 -24.54 12.13
N ILE A 330 15.57 -23.80 11.90
CA ILE A 330 15.48 -22.38 12.23
C ILE A 330 14.90 -22.20 13.64
N THR A 331 15.62 -21.44 14.46
CA THR A 331 15.11 -20.90 15.73
C THR A 331 14.53 -19.52 15.46
N VAL A 332 13.26 -19.31 15.81
CA VAL A 332 12.64 -17.99 15.71
C VAL A 332 12.53 -17.39 17.11
N ASN A 333 12.96 -16.13 17.23
CA ASN A 333 12.83 -15.34 18.46
C ASN A 333 12.34 -13.92 18.13
N ASN A 334 11.39 -13.80 17.21
CA ASN A 334 10.82 -12.50 16.85
C ASN A 334 9.85 -12.01 17.93
N GLN A 335 9.92 -10.72 18.23
CA GLN A 335 9.06 -10.05 19.21
C GLN A 335 8.52 -8.73 18.64
N VAL A 336 7.71 -8.84 17.59
CA VAL A 336 7.06 -7.68 16.99
C VAL A 336 5.98 -7.17 17.94
N THR A 337 6.07 -5.89 18.29
CA THR A 337 5.14 -5.21 19.19
C THR A 337 4.53 -4.01 18.49
N PHE A 338 3.22 -3.85 18.65
CA PHE A 338 2.45 -2.74 18.11
C PHE A 338 2.05 -1.79 19.22
N SER A 339 2.52 -0.55 19.12
CA SER A 339 1.93 0.55 19.88
C SER A 339 0.56 0.86 19.33
N VAL A 340 -0.46 0.97 20.19
CA VAL A 340 -1.84 1.28 19.78
C VAL A 340 -1.93 2.65 19.12
N SER A 341 -1.13 3.62 19.57
CA SER A 341 -1.06 4.96 18.95
C SER A 341 -0.50 4.88 17.54
N ARG A 342 0.57 4.09 17.34
CA ARG A 342 1.16 3.89 16.01
C ARG A 342 0.22 3.10 15.09
N LEU A 343 -0.45 2.08 15.62
CA LEU A 343 -1.45 1.33 14.86
C LEU A 343 -2.60 2.23 14.38
N LYS A 344 -3.05 3.17 15.21
CA LYS A 344 -4.04 4.18 14.84
C LYS A 344 -3.53 5.05 13.68
N GLN A 345 -2.33 5.62 13.79
CA GLN A 345 -1.74 6.43 12.72
C GLN A 345 -1.63 5.66 11.39
N VAL A 346 -1.14 4.41 11.41
CA VAL A 346 -1.05 3.59 10.20
C VAL A 346 -2.45 3.24 9.67
N PHE A 347 -3.42 2.96 10.55
CA PHE A 347 -4.81 2.74 10.15
C PHE A 347 -5.38 3.95 9.42
N ASP A 348 -5.21 5.15 9.95
CA ASP A 348 -5.74 6.37 9.35
C ASP A 348 -5.13 6.59 7.96
N MET A 349 -3.82 6.43 7.84
CA MET A 349 -3.09 6.58 6.59
C MET A 349 -3.52 5.54 5.54
N VAL A 350 -3.67 4.28 5.94
CA VAL A 350 -4.17 3.22 5.06
C VAL A 350 -5.61 3.50 4.61
N MET A 351 -6.50 3.88 5.52
CA MET A 351 -7.89 4.14 5.17
C MET A 351 -8.04 5.39 4.30
N HIS A 352 -7.23 6.41 4.51
CA HIS A 352 -7.22 7.64 3.70
C HIS A 352 -6.85 7.39 2.23
N LYS A 353 -6.11 6.31 1.95
CA LYS A 353 -5.80 5.88 0.58
C LYS A 353 -6.97 5.20 -0.13
N LEU A 354 -8.04 4.85 0.58
CA LEU A 354 -9.24 4.27 -0.02
C LEU A 354 -10.24 5.35 -0.39
N SER A 355 -11.06 5.05 -1.39
CA SER A 355 -12.17 5.90 -1.82
C SER A 355 -13.53 5.26 -1.57
N TYR A 356 -14.59 6.04 -1.70
CA TYR A 356 -15.95 5.56 -1.73
C TYR A 356 -16.80 6.51 -2.58
N ARG A 357 -17.92 5.98 -3.08
CA ARG A 357 -18.86 6.77 -3.86
C ARG A 357 -20.01 7.25 -3.00
N ASP A 358 -20.23 8.55 -2.97
CA ASP A 358 -21.31 9.17 -2.19
C ASP A 358 -22.68 8.99 -2.85
N ASN A 359 -23.70 9.63 -2.26
CA ASN A 359 -25.07 9.59 -2.77
C ASN A 359 -25.29 10.37 -4.08
N ASN A 360 -24.34 11.23 -4.47
CA ASN A 360 -24.35 11.97 -5.73
C ASN A 360 -23.63 11.23 -6.86
N ASP A 361 -23.17 9.99 -6.61
CA ASP A 361 -22.33 9.20 -7.53
C ASP A 361 -20.89 9.74 -7.68
N ASP A 362 -20.46 10.63 -6.78
CA ASP A 362 -19.12 11.24 -6.77
C ASP A 362 -18.14 10.41 -5.94
N LEU A 363 -16.92 10.28 -6.43
CA LEU A 363 -15.88 9.47 -5.79
C LEU A 363 -15.02 10.33 -4.87
N HIS A 364 -14.94 9.96 -3.60
CA HIS A 364 -14.20 10.70 -2.57
C HIS A 364 -13.21 9.80 -1.84
N PHE A 365 -12.06 10.35 -1.46
CA PHE A 365 -11.17 9.69 -0.50
C PHE A 365 -11.78 9.73 0.90
N ILE A 366 -11.52 8.70 1.69
CA ILE A 366 -11.88 8.68 3.11
C ILE A 366 -11.04 9.72 3.85
N SER A 367 -11.65 10.54 4.71
CA SER A 367 -10.90 11.53 5.49
C SER A 367 -10.11 10.87 6.62
N ILE A 368 -8.95 11.46 6.96
CA ILE A 368 -8.17 11.06 8.15
C ILE A 368 -9.01 11.21 9.43
N GLU A 369 -9.87 12.23 9.51
CA GLU A 369 -10.75 12.47 10.66
C GLU A 369 -11.75 11.32 10.85
N ASP A 370 -12.37 10.83 9.78
CA ASP A 370 -13.33 9.75 9.84
C ASP A 370 -12.68 8.42 10.24
N ALA A 371 -11.48 8.15 9.72
CA ALA A 371 -10.69 6.98 10.10
C ALA A 371 -10.29 7.04 11.59
N ASN A 372 -9.82 8.20 12.05
CA ASN A 372 -9.47 8.45 13.45
C ASN A 372 -10.66 8.18 14.38
N LYS A 373 -11.81 8.78 14.05
CA LYS A 373 -13.05 8.65 14.80
C LYS A 373 -13.52 7.20 14.87
N ALA A 374 -13.43 6.47 13.76
CA ALA A 374 -13.78 5.05 13.72
C ALA A 374 -12.85 4.18 14.58
N PHE A 375 -11.54 4.47 14.58
CA PHE A 375 -10.57 3.78 15.42
C PHE A 375 -10.83 4.05 16.92
N ASP A 376 -11.08 5.30 17.31
CA ASP A 376 -11.39 5.65 18.70
C ASP A 376 -12.68 4.99 19.18
N GLN A 377 -13.71 4.95 18.33
CA GLN A 377 -14.94 4.21 18.62
C GLN A 377 -14.69 2.70 18.80
N ALA A 378 -13.78 2.11 18.03
CA ALA A 378 -13.41 0.71 18.18
C ALA A 378 -12.70 0.45 19.51
N ILE A 379 -11.73 1.29 19.89
CA ILE A 379 -11.05 1.22 21.18
C ILE A 379 -12.05 1.34 22.34
N ASN A 380 -12.97 2.31 22.27
CA ASN A 380 -14.00 2.50 23.29
C ASN A 380 -14.95 1.30 23.40
N GLN A 381 -15.43 0.76 22.28
CA GLN A 381 -16.32 -0.39 22.27
C GLN A 381 -15.64 -1.64 22.86
N ILE A 382 -14.39 -1.91 22.46
CA ILE A 382 -13.65 -3.07 22.97
C ILE A 382 -13.33 -2.87 24.44
N THR A 383 -12.92 -1.67 24.87
CA THR A 383 -12.65 -1.38 26.28
C THR A 383 -13.87 -1.61 27.16
N ALA A 384 -15.05 -1.22 26.68
CA ALA A 384 -16.31 -1.45 27.38
C ALA A 384 -16.71 -2.94 27.45
N THR A 385 -16.33 -3.75 26.47
CA THR A 385 -16.75 -5.16 26.35
C THR A 385 -15.74 -6.14 26.97
N ASP A 386 -14.45 -5.90 26.76
CA ASP A 386 -13.35 -6.82 27.05
C ASP A 386 -12.39 -6.29 28.14
N GLY A 387 -12.54 -5.03 28.55
CA GLY A 387 -11.64 -4.36 29.49
C GLY A 387 -10.51 -3.58 28.82
N GLN A 388 -9.64 -2.98 29.64
CA GLN A 388 -8.60 -2.05 29.18
C GLN A 388 -7.65 -2.66 28.14
N ILE A 389 -7.39 -1.91 27.07
CA ILE A 389 -6.45 -2.29 26.02
C ILE A 389 -5.05 -1.77 26.42
N PRO A 390 -4.02 -2.63 26.50
CA PRO A 390 -2.65 -2.20 26.71
C PRO A 390 -2.17 -1.22 25.64
N GLN A 391 -1.30 -0.27 26.01
CA GLN A 391 -0.69 0.66 25.04
C GLN A 391 0.20 -0.06 24.02
N GLU A 392 0.84 -1.15 24.43
CA GLU A 392 1.69 -2.00 23.59
C GLU A 392 1.10 -3.41 23.51
N LEU A 393 0.92 -3.91 22.29
CA LEU A 393 0.35 -5.23 22.01
C LEU A 393 1.37 -6.08 21.28
N SER A 394 1.70 -7.26 21.83
CA SER A 394 2.57 -8.21 21.14
C SER A 394 1.83 -8.79 19.92
N PHE A 395 2.40 -8.58 18.74
CA PHE A 395 1.95 -9.20 17.50
C PHE A 395 2.52 -10.61 17.37
N SER A 396 3.78 -10.81 17.77
CA SER A 396 4.37 -12.14 17.90
C SER A 396 3.82 -12.87 19.13
N ASN A 397 3.84 -14.21 19.11
CA ASN A 397 3.55 -15.03 20.28
C ASN A 397 4.68 -14.83 21.31
N THR A 398 4.29 -14.69 22.58
CA THR A 398 5.21 -14.70 23.72
C THR A 398 4.94 -15.92 24.59
N GLN A 399 5.92 -16.34 25.41
CA GLN A 399 5.74 -17.44 26.37
C GLN A 399 4.53 -17.26 27.31
N LYS A 400 4.01 -16.02 27.46
CA LYS A 400 2.91 -15.67 28.37
C LYS A 400 1.55 -15.45 27.69
N THR A 401 1.49 -15.32 26.36
CA THR A 401 0.23 -15.11 25.64
C THR A 401 0.19 -15.97 24.37
N THR A 402 -0.51 -17.09 24.44
CA THR A 402 -0.81 -17.95 23.28
C THR A 402 -1.70 -17.15 22.33
N ASN A 403 -1.12 -16.39 21.40
CA ASN A 403 -1.73 -15.54 20.36
C ASN A 403 -2.79 -14.48 20.75
N GLN A 404 -3.17 -14.38 22.04
CA GLN A 404 -4.28 -13.53 22.50
C GLN A 404 -4.16 -12.05 22.10
N GLN A 405 -2.97 -11.45 22.22
CA GLN A 405 -2.77 -10.03 21.88
C GLN A 405 -2.85 -9.77 20.37
N ARG A 406 -2.35 -10.68 19.53
CA ARG A 406 -2.52 -10.59 18.07
C ARG A 406 -3.99 -10.69 17.66
N LEU A 407 -4.76 -11.57 18.30
CA LEU A 407 -6.21 -11.64 18.07
C LEU A 407 -6.93 -10.36 18.49
N LEU A 408 -6.46 -9.70 19.56
CA LEU A 408 -6.95 -8.38 19.96
C LEU A 408 -6.61 -7.31 18.93
N ILE A 409 -5.39 -7.29 18.37
CA ILE A 409 -5.02 -6.40 17.25
C ILE A 409 -5.97 -6.58 16.07
N TYR A 410 -6.23 -7.83 15.64
CA TYR A 410 -7.20 -8.09 14.58
C TYR A 410 -8.61 -7.61 14.93
N LYS A 411 -9.04 -7.76 16.19
CA LYS A 411 -10.35 -7.30 16.66
C LYS A 411 -10.45 -5.78 16.63
N ILE A 412 -9.41 -5.05 17.05
CA ILE A 412 -9.33 -3.59 16.99
C ILE A 412 -9.50 -3.12 15.54
N ILE A 413 -8.66 -3.62 14.63
CA ILE A 413 -8.70 -3.23 13.22
C ILE A 413 -10.06 -3.57 12.59
N GLN A 414 -10.57 -4.78 12.79
CA GLN A 414 -11.86 -5.20 12.23
C GLN A 414 -13.02 -4.34 12.74
N THR A 415 -13.00 -3.99 14.03
CA THR A 415 -14.02 -3.13 14.63
C THR A 415 -13.91 -1.70 14.08
N ALA A 416 -12.69 -1.18 13.90
CA ALA A 416 -12.46 0.13 13.31
C ALA A 416 -12.95 0.21 11.85
N ILE A 417 -12.65 -0.78 11.01
CA ILE A 417 -13.19 -0.89 9.64
C ILE A 417 -14.73 -0.90 9.66
N THR A 418 -15.32 -1.67 10.58
CA THR A 418 -16.78 -1.76 10.71
C THR A 418 -17.40 -0.42 11.11
N LYS A 419 -16.78 0.31 12.05
CA LYS A 419 -17.22 1.65 12.46
C LYS A 419 -17.09 2.67 11.34
N LEU A 420 -15.98 2.62 10.60
CA LEU A 420 -15.74 3.50 9.47
C LEU A 420 -16.83 3.32 8.40
N ALA A 421 -17.13 2.06 8.05
CA ALA A 421 -18.22 1.72 7.14
C ALA A 421 -19.58 2.23 7.63
N GLN A 422 -19.90 2.02 8.91
CA GLN A 422 -21.18 2.44 9.50
C GLN A 422 -21.34 3.96 9.58
N ASN A 423 -20.28 4.69 9.96
CA ASN A 423 -20.36 6.13 10.16
C ASN A 423 -20.56 6.91 8.85
N ASN A 424 -20.07 6.36 7.74
CA ASN A 424 -20.00 7.05 6.44
C ASN A 424 -20.79 6.34 5.34
N ASP A 425 -21.60 5.33 5.69
CA ASP A 425 -22.38 4.50 4.75
C ASP A 425 -21.52 3.91 3.62
N ILE A 426 -20.31 3.46 3.96
CA ILE A 426 -19.35 2.90 3.00
C ILE A 426 -19.58 1.39 2.88
N ASP A 427 -19.91 0.94 1.67
CA ASP A 427 -19.77 -0.46 1.26
C ASP A 427 -18.46 -0.65 0.50
N PHE A 428 -17.45 -1.17 1.19
CA PHE A 428 -16.14 -1.46 0.59
C PHE A 428 -16.20 -2.53 -0.52
N THR A 429 -17.30 -3.28 -0.66
CA THR A 429 -17.49 -4.26 -1.75
C THR A 429 -18.17 -3.66 -2.97
N LYS A 430 -18.64 -2.41 -2.88
CA LYS A 430 -19.37 -1.72 -3.95
C LYS A 430 -18.52 -1.57 -5.20
N THR A 431 -19.14 -1.88 -6.33
CA THR A 431 -18.51 -1.78 -7.64
C THR A 431 -19.28 -0.85 -8.54
N TYR A 432 -18.56 -0.18 -9.43
CA TYR A 432 -19.08 0.67 -10.48
C TYR A 432 -18.74 0.08 -11.86
N ASP A 433 -19.71 0.11 -12.77
CA ASP A 433 -19.58 -0.49 -14.10
C ASP A 433 -20.29 0.32 -15.20
N ALA A 434 -20.31 1.65 -15.06
CA ALA A 434 -20.70 2.54 -16.15
C ALA A 434 -19.45 3.15 -16.79
N SER A 435 -19.46 3.23 -18.13
CA SER A 435 -18.41 3.85 -18.96
C SER A 435 -18.40 5.37 -18.80
N LYS A 436 -18.18 5.87 -17.58
CA LYS A 436 -17.86 7.28 -17.35
C LYS A 436 -16.34 7.45 -17.47
N PRO A 437 -15.87 8.62 -17.98
CA PRO A 437 -14.46 8.96 -17.85
C PRO A 437 -14.06 8.85 -16.38
N GLY A 438 -12.94 8.17 -16.13
CA GLY A 438 -12.42 7.96 -14.78
C GLY A 438 -11.92 9.28 -14.21
N PRO A 439 -11.82 9.39 -12.88
CA PRO A 439 -11.01 10.44 -12.29
C PRO A 439 -9.58 10.31 -12.82
N GLU A 440 -8.94 11.42 -13.17
CA GLU A 440 -7.49 11.46 -13.46
C GLU A 440 -6.71 10.81 -12.32
N PRO A 441 -5.53 10.19 -12.57
CA PRO A 441 -4.63 9.78 -11.51
C PRO A 441 -4.25 11.00 -10.68
N GLY A 442 -4.87 11.11 -9.51
CA GLY A 442 -4.58 12.16 -8.56
C GLY A 442 -3.34 11.78 -7.77
N PRO A 443 -2.36 12.69 -7.57
CA PRO A 443 -1.53 12.58 -6.37
C PRO A 443 -2.46 12.51 -5.15
N THR A 444 -1.99 11.88 -4.07
CA THR A 444 -2.63 11.94 -2.76
C THR A 444 -3.15 13.35 -2.51
N PRO A 445 -4.45 13.54 -2.14
CA PRO A 445 -5.00 14.87 -1.95
C PRO A 445 -4.12 15.62 -0.98
N THR A 446 -3.37 16.58 -1.49
CA THR A 446 -2.66 17.53 -0.65
C THR A 446 -3.77 18.37 -0.04
N PRO A 447 -3.96 18.36 1.29
CA PRO A 447 -4.95 19.24 1.88
C PRO A 447 -4.57 20.65 1.47
N SER A 448 -5.38 21.29 0.63
CA SER A 448 -5.22 22.66 0.15
C SER A 448 -6.16 23.53 0.97
N TYR A 449 -5.71 23.99 2.13
CA TYR A 449 -6.45 25.01 2.88
C TYR A 449 -6.16 26.40 2.32
N THR A 450 -7.06 27.37 2.50
CA THR A 450 -6.69 28.79 2.40
C THR A 450 -6.44 29.31 3.80
N TYR A 451 -5.22 29.70 4.15
CA TYR A 451 -4.92 30.20 5.49
C TYR A 451 -5.75 31.47 5.77
N PRO A 452 -6.42 31.62 6.94
CA PRO A 452 -6.26 30.83 8.17
C PRO A 452 -7.22 29.63 8.36
N ASP A 453 -7.92 29.16 7.32
CA ASP A 453 -8.86 28.05 7.44
C ASP A 453 -8.14 26.76 7.80
N GLY A 454 -8.64 26.01 8.78
CA GLY A 454 -8.04 24.75 9.22
C GLY A 454 -6.95 24.88 10.29
N ILE A 455 -6.72 26.08 10.86
CA ILE A 455 -5.90 26.22 12.08
C ILE A 455 -6.44 25.29 13.17
N GLY A 456 -5.54 24.46 13.71
CA GLY A 456 -5.82 23.36 14.64
C GLY A 456 -5.70 21.97 14.00
N ASN A 457 -5.78 21.90 12.66
CA ASN A 457 -5.84 20.65 11.90
C ASN A 457 -4.68 20.46 10.91
N TYR A 458 -3.76 21.43 10.78
CA TYR A 458 -2.59 21.26 9.92
C TYR A 458 -1.65 20.21 10.50
N VAL A 459 -1.15 19.32 9.65
CA VAL A 459 -0.09 18.35 9.97
C VAL A 459 1.17 18.69 9.18
N ASN A 460 2.31 18.07 9.53
CA ASN A 460 3.52 18.23 8.72
C ASN A 460 3.22 17.81 7.27
N GLY A 461 3.58 18.65 6.31
CA GLY A 461 3.29 18.46 4.89
C GLY A 461 1.98 19.07 4.40
N THR A 462 1.09 19.58 5.27
CA THR A 462 -0.12 20.30 4.82
C THR A 462 0.24 21.51 3.97
N VAL A 463 -0.40 21.68 2.81
CA VAL A 463 -0.17 22.84 1.94
C VAL A 463 -1.32 23.84 2.11
N VAL A 464 -0.99 25.10 2.36
CA VAL A 464 -1.99 26.16 2.47
C VAL A 464 -1.71 27.25 1.47
N LYS A 465 -2.76 27.78 0.86
CA LYS A 465 -2.70 29.02 0.11
C LYS A 465 -2.78 30.19 1.08
N ALA A 466 -1.82 31.10 1.03
CA ALA A 466 -1.84 32.34 1.81
C ALA A 466 -1.40 33.49 0.91
N GLY A 467 -2.30 34.45 0.67
CA GLY A 467 -2.09 35.46 -0.37
C GLY A 467 -1.99 34.81 -1.76
N ASP A 468 -0.97 35.20 -2.52
CA ASP A 468 -0.70 34.69 -3.87
C ASP A 468 0.25 33.47 -3.89
N SER A 469 0.69 33.01 -2.72
CA SER A 469 1.63 31.89 -2.58
C SER A 469 1.02 30.69 -1.85
N GLU A 470 1.67 29.54 -2.04
CA GLU A 470 1.40 28.27 -1.39
C GLU A 470 2.54 27.93 -0.43
N TYR A 471 2.17 27.39 0.72
CA TYR A 471 3.07 27.15 1.83
C TYR A 471 2.87 25.75 2.38
N LYS A 472 3.94 24.97 2.47
CA LYS A 472 3.95 23.64 3.08
C LYS A 472 4.31 23.73 4.56
N CYS A 473 3.49 23.14 5.42
CA CYS A 473 3.73 23.07 6.85
C CYS A 473 4.95 22.18 7.13
N LYS A 474 5.91 22.70 7.90
CA LYS A 474 7.10 21.96 8.36
C LYS A 474 6.93 21.41 9.76
N GLU A 475 6.22 22.17 10.62
CA GLU A 475 6.06 21.87 12.05
C GLU A 475 4.63 22.15 12.49
N ALA A 476 3.81 21.10 12.60
CA ALA A 476 2.37 21.17 12.85
C ALA A 476 2.00 22.04 14.06
N ASN A 477 2.76 21.94 15.15
CA ASN A 477 2.53 22.75 16.36
C ASN A 477 2.66 24.26 16.08
N TRP A 478 3.53 24.65 15.15
CA TRP A 478 3.74 26.05 14.80
C TRP A 478 2.80 26.47 13.66
N CYS A 479 2.54 25.61 12.67
CA CYS A 479 1.59 25.89 11.61
C CYS A 479 0.18 26.19 12.16
N ASN A 480 -0.22 25.50 13.22
CA ASN A 480 -1.50 25.72 13.91
C ASN A 480 -1.48 26.85 14.94
N ASN A 481 -0.37 27.59 15.06
CA ASN A 481 -0.28 28.77 15.92
C ASN A 481 -0.32 30.03 15.05
N PRO A 482 -1.34 30.91 15.22
CA PRO A 482 -1.46 32.15 14.44
C PRO A 482 -0.23 33.06 14.44
N ALA A 483 0.62 32.98 15.48
CA ALA A 483 1.88 33.73 15.56
C ALA A 483 2.89 33.38 14.44
N TYR A 484 2.77 32.19 13.86
CA TYR A 484 3.63 31.68 12.79
C TYR A 484 2.87 31.60 11.46
N THR A 485 1.95 32.53 11.20
CA THR A 485 1.23 32.58 9.92
C THR A 485 2.18 32.53 8.70
N PRO A 486 1.80 31.88 7.59
CA PRO A 486 2.64 31.79 6.38
C PRO A 486 3.04 33.14 5.77
N LEU A 487 2.30 34.22 6.07
CA LEU A 487 2.60 35.59 5.61
C LEU A 487 3.32 36.44 6.68
N GLY A 488 3.64 35.87 7.83
CA GLY A 488 4.20 36.58 8.98
C GLY A 488 5.72 36.48 9.08
N ASN A 489 6.28 37.25 10.01
CA ASN A 489 7.74 37.34 10.22
C ASN A 489 8.39 36.03 10.67
N PHE A 490 7.62 35.10 11.24
CA PHE A 490 8.08 33.77 11.66
C PHE A 490 7.65 32.66 10.70
N SER A 491 7.16 33.01 9.51
CA SER A 491 6.70 32.05 8.49
C SER A 491 7.76 31.01 8.19
N GLU A 492 9.01 31.42 7.94
CA GLU A 492 10.11 30.51 7.62
C GLU A 492 10.45 29.52 8.74
N ALA A 493 9.98 29.71 9.97
CA ALA A 493 10.16 28.71 11.03
C ALA A 493 9.14 27.57 10.90
N ALA A 494 7.90 27.87 10.50
CA ALA A 494 6.79 26.91 10.46
C ALA A 494 6.43 26.42 9.05
N TRP A 495 6.78 27.18 8.02
CA TRP A 495 6.33 26.99 6.64
C TRP A 495 7.49 27.01 5.64
N GLU A 496 7.31 26.27 4.55
CA GLU A 496 8.14 26.30 3.35
C GLU A 496 7.32 26.92 2.22
N ASN A 497 7.79 28.03 1.62
CA ASN A 497 7.12 28.65 0.48
C ASN A 497 7.41 27.82 -0.78
N LEU A 498 6.37 27.25 -1.39
CA LEU A 498 6.49 26.36 -2.54
C LEU A 498 6.57 27.11 -3.88
N ASN A 499 6.13 28.37 -3.91
CA ASN A 499 6.13 29.22 -5.09
C ASN A 499 6.53 30.66 -4.73
N PRO A 500 7.78 30.86 -4.28
CA PRO A 500 8.25 32.17 -3.84
C PRO A 500 8.14 33.17 -4.98
N GLN A 501 7.23 34.13 -4.85
CA GLN A 501 7.20 35.28 -5.73
C GLN A 501 8.47 36.11 -5.47
N PRO A 502 9.10 36.68 -6.52
CA PRO A 502 10.32 37.45 -6.36
C PRO A 502 10.07 38.65 -5.43
N LYS A 503 10.69 38.60 -4.25
CA LYS A 503 10.63 39.66 -3.24
C LYS A 503 11.32 40.92 -3.78
N PRO A 504 10.72 42.13 -3.67
CA PRO A 504 11.38 43.36 -4.06
C PRO A 504 12.70 43.51 -3.29
N THR A 505 13.77 43.82 -4.03
CA THR A 505 15.10 43.97 -3.44
C THR A 505 15.18 45.34 -2.75
N PRO A 506 15.70 45.43 -1.51
CA PRO A 506 15.97 46.72 -0.87
C PRO A 506 16.87 47.63 -1.73
N VAL A 507 16.72 48.94 -1.53
CA VAL A 507 17.37 50.06 -2.24
C VAL A 507 18.79 49.70 -2.74
N GLY A 508 18.94 49.62 -4.06
CA GLY A 508 20.23 49.40 -4.73
C GLY A 508 20.60 50.55 -5.67
N THR A 509 21.85 50.54 -6.16
CA THR A 509 22.26 51.39 -7.29
C THR A 509 21.58 50.89 -8.57
N TRP A 510 21.12 51.80 -9.43
CA TRP A 510 20.54 51.41 -10.72
C TRP A 510 21.58 50.76 -11.64
N SER A 511 21.17 49.76 -12.42
CA SER A 511 21.98 49.02 -13.40
C SER A 511 21.18 48.80 -14.68
N SER A 512 21.81 49.04 -15.83
CA SER A 512 21.21 48.84 -17.16
C SER A 512 20.85 47.39 -17.44
N ASP A 513 21.58 46.44 -16.85
CA ASP A 513 21.43 45.00 -17.09
C ASP A 513 20.40 44.34 -16.17
N LYS A 514 19.98 45.06 -15.12
CA LYS A 514 18.98 44.59 -14.17
C LYS A 514 17.57 44.84 -14.71
N VAL A 515 16.72 43.83 -14.55
CA VAL A 515 15.26 43.96 -14.72
C VAL A 515 14.67 44.46 -13.40
N TYR A 516 13.82 45.46 -13.48
CA TYR A 516 13.09 46.05 -12.36
C TYR A 516 11.60 45.78 -12.51
N VAL A 517 10.93 45.46 -11.41
CA VAL A 517 9.48 45.25 -11.34
C VAL A 517 8.80 46.34 -10.51
N GLU A 518 7.47 46.41 -10.55
CA GLU A 518 6.72 47.42 -9.81
C GLU A 518 7.08 47.41 -8.32
N GLY A 519 7.38 48.59 -7.77
CA GLY A 519 7.78 48.75 -6.37
C GLY A 519 9.29 48.63 -6.11
N ASP A 520 10.10 48.18 -7.08
CA ASP A 520 11.55 48.21 -6.94
C ASP A 520 12.05 49.64 -6.77
N THR A 521 12.99 49.85 -5.84
CA THR A 521 13.58 51.16 -5.59
C THR A 521 15.06 51.18 -5.94
N VAL A 522 15.49 52.26 -6.60
CA VAL A 522 16.90 52.56 -6.83
C VAL A 522 17.22 53.96 -6.33
N LYS A 523 18.44 54.16 -5.84
CA LYS A 523 18.90 55.48 -5.39
C LYS A 523 19.99 56.00 -6.32
N ILE A 524 19.78 57.18 -6.90
CA ILE A 524 20.73 57.87 -7.77
C ILE A 524 20.79 59.33 -7.30
N ASP A 525 21.99 59.86 -7.03
CA ASP A 525 22.21 61.25 -6.58
C ASP A 525 21.28 61.69 -5.44
N ASP A 526 21.14 60.83 -4.43
CA ASP A 526 20.25 61.00 -3.26
C ASP A 526 18.73 61.03 -3.53
N ILE A 527 18.31 60.81 -4.76
CA ILE A 527 16.89 60.66 -5.14
C ILE A 527 16.54 59.17 -5.23
N THR A 528 15.44 58.78 -4.59
CA THR A 528 14.89 57.42 -4.68
C THR A 528 13.86 57.37 -5.82
N TYR A 529 14.10 56.49 -6.77
CA TYR A 529 13.18 56.20 -7.87
C TYR A 529 12.50 54.86 -7.64
N THR A 530 11.19 54.83 -7.76
CA THR A 530 10.37 53.61 -7.69
C THR A 530 9.93 53.20 -9.08
N ALA A 531 10.19 51.95 -9.46
CA ALA A 531 9.69 51.39 -10.72
C ALA A 531 8.16 51.26 -10.65
N LYS A 532 7.45 51.77 -11.67
CA LYS A 532 5.97 51.68 -11.75
C LYS A 532 5.47 50.38 -12.37
N TYR A 533 6.32 49.71 -13.15
CA TYR A 533 6.02 48.48 -13.86
C TYR A 533 7.34 47.87 -14.33
N TRP A 534 7.25 46.66 -14.91
CA TRP A 534 8.38 45.94 -15.46
C TRP A 534 9.21 46.79 -16.44
N ASN A 535 10.50 46.98 -16.17
CA ASN A 535 11.39 47.69 -17.08
C ASN A 535 12.84 47.19 -16.99
N LYS A 536 13.60 47.37 -18.08
CA LYS A 536 15.03 47.04 -18.16
C LYS A 536 15.73 48.12 -18.99
N ASN A 537 16.93 48.52 -18.56
CA ASN A 537 17.74 49.53 -19.25
C ASN A 537 17.06 50.92 -19.43
N ASN A 538 15.99 51.20 -18.68
CA ASN A 538 15.38 52.52 -18.63
C ASN A 538 16.06 53.32 -17.52
N ASN A 539 16.88 54.31 -17.87
CA ASN A 539 17.62 55.12 -16.89
C ASN A 539 16.69 56.10 -16.14
N PRO A 540 16.58 56.04 -14.79
CA PRO A 540 15.68 56.90 -14.03
C PRO A 540 15.98 58.40 -14.12
N THR A 541 17.23 58.81 -14.43
CA THR A 541 17.64 60.23 -14.44
C THR A 541 17.49 60.93 -15.78
N LEU A 542 17.18 60.20 -16.86
CA LEU A 542 16.98 60.80 -18.18
C LEU A 542 15.60 61.46 -18.24
N ALA A 543 15.59 62.79 -18.21
CA ALA A 543 14.40 63.59 -18.49
C ALA A 543 13.88 63.24 -19.90
N GLY A 544 12.70 62.61 -19.96
CA GLY A 544 12.03 62.31 -21.23
C GLY A 544 12.12 60.86 -21.72
N ASN A 545 12.29 59.86 -20.83
CA ASN A 545 12.00 58.46 -21.18
C ASN A 545 10.52 58.27 -21.54
N ASN A 546 10.21 58.55 -22.81
CA ASN A 546 8.97 58.32 -23.53
C ASN A 546 7.70 58.26 -22.66
N CYS A 547 7.42 59.33 -21.92
CA CYS A 547 6.25 59.42 -21.03
C CYS A 547 4.91 59.51 -21.80
N GLN A 548 4.90 59.22 -23.10
CA GLN A 548 3.69 59.12 -23.92
C GLN A 548 2.75 58.00 -23.44
N TYR A 549 3.27 57.00 -22.70
CA TYR A 549 2.50 55.88 -22.13
C TYR A 549 2.70 55.71 -20.61
N GLY A 550 3.19 56.75 -19.92
CA GLY A 550 3.50 56.73 -18.49
C GLY A 550 4.97 56.43 -18.19
N CYS A 551 5.61 57.24 -17.34
CA CYS A 551 7.04 57.12 -17.07
C CYS A 551 7.35 55.83 -16.27
N PRO A 552 8.40 55.06 -16.64
CA PRO A 552 8.73 53.77 -16.00
C PRO A 552 9.21 53.91 -14.54
N TRP A 553 9.67 55.10 -14.18
CA TRP A 553 10.18 55.44 -12.85
C TRP A 553 9.40 56.60 -12.24
N TRP A 554 9.25 56.60 -10.92
CA TRP A 554 8.63 57.64 -10.13
C TRP A 554 9.59 58.14 -9.05
N ASP A 555 9.89 59.43 -9.03
CA ASP A 555 10.81 60.09 -8.09
C ASP A 555 10.08 60.84 -6.95
N GLY A 556 8.74 60.77 -6.93
CA GLY A 556 7.90 61.48 -5.96
C GLY A 556 7.64 62.96 -6.28
N SER A 557 8.09 63.52 -7.41
CA SER A 557 8.11 64.98 -7.62
C SER A 557 6.93 65.60 -8.42
N THR A 558 5.94 64.83 -8.87
CA THR A 558 4.65 65.38 -9.38
C THR A 558 3.51 64.38 -9.18
N LYS A 559 2.33 64.89 -8.75
CA LYS A 559 1.06 64.15 -8.66
C LYS A 559 0.35 64.14 -10.01
#